data_AF-A0AAD6VEI0-F1
#
_entry.id   AF-A0AAD6VEI0-F1
#
_cell.length_a   1.000
_cell.length_b   1.000
_cell.length_c   1.000
_cell.angle_alpha   90.00
_cell.angle_beta   90.00
_cell.angle_gamma   90.00
#
_symmetry.space_group_name_H-M   'P 1'
#
loop_
_entity.id
_entity.type
_entity.pdbx_description
1 polymer ?
#
loop_
_entity_poly.entity_id
_entity_poly.type
_entity_poly.pdbx_seq_one_letter_code
_entity_poly.pdbx_strand_id
1 'polypeptide(L)'
;MPISVLRLLSNLIAEAVDTIEGVYVRAGVDLPGLDEPYDPADPSEVLRSDPAVAAASLNLVAAAAQITAATRQPVMSALVNAHAFQISSCIRVASELNVVELLREAGPKGLHAKEIAAPSHADPGLMARILRLLASHHIFREVSPDVFANNRISSSLDKGKPSNWEDTTGNVGAVCKNPHHALHPSPFRTRFLLWK
;
A
#
# COMPACT_ATOMS: atom_id res chain seq x y z
N MET A 1 -30.24 22.32 -20.28
CA MET A 1 -30.23 21.09 -19.48
C MET A 1 -29.33 21.33 -18.27
N PRO A 2 -29.76 21.02 -17.03
CA PRO A 2 -28.90 21.19 -15.87
C PRO A 2 -27.66 20.28 -16.00
N ILE A 3 -26.49 20.81 -15.66
CA ILE A 3 -25.24 20.03 -15.71
C ILE A 3 -25.35 18.92 -14.66
N SER A 4 -25.14 17.67 -15.08
CA SER A 4 -25.19 16.54 -14.16
C SER A 4 -23.96 16.54 -13.23
N VAL A 5 -24.14 16.06 -11.99
CA VAL A 5 -23.05 15.95 -11.00
C VAL A 5 -21.86 15.16 -11.54
N LEU A 6 -22.12 14.12 -12.34
CA LEU A 6 -21.07 13.33 -12.98
C LEU A 6 -20.24 14.14 -13.98
N ARG A 7 -20.85 15.07 -14.72
CA ARG A 7 -20.13 15.96 -15.63
C ARG A 7 -19.31 17.00 -14.88
N LEU A 8 -19.83 17.53 -13.76
CA LEU A 8 -19.06 18.43 -12.90
C LEU A 8 -17.80 17.74 -12.36
N LEU A 9 -17.95 16.52 -11.83
CA LEU A 9 -16.81 15.76 -11.30
C LEU A 9 -15.81 15.36 -12.40
N SER A 10 -16.27 15.03 -13.61
CA SER A 10 -15.33 14.74 -14.71
C SER A 10 -14.51 15.95 -15.11
N ASN A 11 -15.13 17.14 -15.13
CA ASN A 11 -14.44 18.38 -15.47
C ASN A 11 -13.42 18.73 -14.38
N LEU A 12 -13.77 18.54 -13.10
CA LEU A 12 -12.86 18.75 -11.98
C LEU A 12 -11.64 17.80 -12.03
N ILE A 13 -11.85 16.53 -12.40
CA ILE A 13 -10.75 15.58 -12.60
C ILE A 13 -9.84 16.05 -13.75
N ALA A 14 -10.41 16.45 -14.89
CA ALA A 14 -9.63 16.91 -16.04
C ALA A 14 -8.78 18.15 -15.70
N GLU A 15 -9.36 19.16 -15.05
CA GLU A 15 -8.66 20.38 -14.61
C GLU A 15 -7.50 20.06 -13.64
N ALA A 16 -7.72 19.12 -12.71
CA ALA A 16 -6.69 18.68 -11.79
C ALA A 16 -5.54 17.95 -12.52
N VAL A 17 -5.86 17.11 -13.50
CA VAL A 17 -4.85 16.44 -14.34
C VAL A 17 -4.03 17.46 -15.13
N ASP A 18 -4.68 18.41 -15.81
CA ASP A 18 -4.01 19.46 -16.58
C ASP A 18 -3.05 20.28 -15.70
N THR A 19 -3.45 20.56 -14.46
CA THR A 19 -2.61 21.28 -13.49
C THR A 19 -1.38 20.47 -13.09
N ILE A 20 -1.56 19.18 -12.79
CA ILE A 20 -0.46 18.28 -12.42
C ILE A 20 0.50 18.14 -13.60
N GLU A 21 0.02 17.70 -14.76
CA GLU A 21 0.83 17.52 -15.96
C GLU A 21 1.54 18.83 -16.36
N GLY A 22 0.86 19.98 -16.26
CA GLY A 22 1.45 21.28 -16.53
C GLY A 22 2.61 21.66 -15.59
N VAL A 23 2.63 21.18 -14.34
CA VAL A 23 3.78 21.37 -13.43
C VAL A 23 4.93 20.43 -13.83
N TYR A 24 4.63 19.15 -14.09
CA TYR A 24 5.64 18.15 -14.44
C TYR A 24 6.32 18.46 -15.78
N VAL A 25 5.56 18.87 -16.79
CA VAL A 25 6.09 19.32 -18.10
C VAL A 25 6.99 20.54 -17.95
N ARG A 26 6.63 21.51 -17.09
CA ARG A 26 7.48 22.68 -16.82
C ARG A 26 8.78 22.33 -16.12
N ALA A 27 8.76 21.31 -15.25
CA ALA A 27 9.95 20.81 -14.58
C ALA A 27 10.81 19.90 -15.48
N GLY A 28 10.26 19.41 -16.60
CA GLY A 28 10.94 18.46 -17.50
C GLY A 28 11.11 17.07 -16.89
N VAL A 29 10.23 16.69 -15.96
CA VAL A 29 10.26 15.41 -15.24
C VAL A 29 8.96 14.67 -15.53
N ASP A 30 9.06 13.36 -15.77
CA ASP A 30 7.89 12.51 -16.01
C ASP A 30 7.17 12.16 -14.70
N LEU A 31 5.86 11.94 -14.78
CA LEU A 31 5.07 11.50 -13.64
C LEU A 31 5.40 10.03 -13.33
N PRO A 32 5.80 9.68 -12.09
CA PRO A 32 6.28 8.34 -11.80
C PRO A 32 5.12 7.35 -11.83
N GLY A 33 5.39 6.17 -12.39
CA GLY A 33 4.42 5.12 -12.56
C GLY A 33 3.95 4.53 -11.24
N LEU A 34 2.79 3.88 -11.26
CA LEU A 34 2.33 3.10 -10.11
C LEU A 34 3.28 1.92 -9.84
N ASP A 35 3.72 1.26 -10.92
CA ASP A 35 4.51 0.02 -10.96
C ASP A 35 6.00 0.18 -10.63
N GLU A 36 6.44 1.39 -10.33
CA GLU A 36 7.85 1.71 -10.05
C GLU A 36 8.10 1.78 -8.54
N PRO A 37 9.27 1.35 -8.03
CA PRO A 37 9.61 1.51 -6.63
C PRO A 37 9.60 2.99 -6.22
N TYR A 38 9.14 3.27 -5.00
CA TYR A 38 9.17 4.62 -4.45
C TYR A 38 10.58 5.00 -4.00
N ASP A 39 11.11 6.10 -4.54
CA ASP A 39 12.35 6.72 -4.09
C ASP A 39 12.09 8.16 -3.61
N PRO A 40 12.22 8.45 -2.31
CA PRO A 40 11.97 9.80 -1.79
C PRO A 40 12.96 10.87 -2.31
N ALA A 41 14.09 10.47 -2.88
CA ALA A 41 15.09 11.37 -3.44
C ALA A 41 14.85 11.73 -4.92
N ASP A 42 13.94 11.02 -5.59
CA ASP A 42 13.64 11.25 -7.00
C ASP A 42 12.99 12.65 -7.19
N PRO A 43 13.51 13.50 -8.09
CA PRO A 43 12.90 14.79 -8.43
C PRO A 43 11.40 14.71 -8.71
N SER A 44 10.92 13.61 -9.29
CA SER A 44 9.50 13.39 -9.58
C SER A 44 8.65 13.31 -8.30
N GLU A 45 9.20 12.73 -7.23
CA GLU A 45 8.56 12.62 -5.92
C GLU A 45 8.61 13.93 -5.14
N VAL A 46 9.72 14.65 -5.25
CA VAL A 46 9.87 15.97 -4.63
C VAL A 46 8.83 16.95 -5.19
N LEU A 47 8.57 16.91 -6.51
CA LEU A 47 7.55 17.73 -7.17
C LEU A 47 6.13 17.49 -6.66
N ARG A 48 5.82 16.32 -6.06
CA ARG A 48 4.51 16.10 -5.42
C ARG A 48 4.28 16.97 -4.19
N SER A 49 5.35 17.47 -3.58
CA SER A 49 5.26 18.39 -2.45
C SER A 49 5.01 19.85 -2.87
N ASP A 50 5.05 20.14 -4.17
CA ASP A 50 4.66 21.46 -4.69
C ASP A 50 3.19 21.75 -4.32
N PRO A 51 2.87 22.94 -3.79
CA PRO A 51 1.52 23.23 -3.31
C PRO A 51 0.44 23.14 -4.40
N ALA A 52 0.77 23.46 -5.65
CA ALA A 52 -0.18 23.35 -6.76
C ALA A 52 -0.45 21.87 -7.09
N VAL A 53 0.58 21.04 -7.13
CA VAL A 53 0.46 19.59 -7.38
C VAL A 53 -0.29 18.92 -6.22
N ALA A 54 0.05 19.24 -4.97
CA ALA A 54 -0.59 18.67 -3.80
C ALA A 54 -2.08 19.01 -3.74
N ALA A 55 -2.45 20.29 -3.96
CA ALA A 55 -3.85 20.71 -3.97
C ALA A 55 -4.64 20.07 -5.12
N ALA A 56 -4.08 20.06 -6.34
CA ALA A 56 -4.70 19.42 -7.49
C ALA A 56 -4.88 17.91 -7.27
N SER A 57 -3.88 17.23 -6.69
CA SER A 57 -3.94 15.81 -6.37
C SER A 57 -5.04 15.48 -5.35
N LEU A 58 -5.18 16.31 -4.30
CA LEU A 58 -6.27 16.15 -3.32
C LEU A 58 -7.65 16.31 -3.97
N ASN A 59 -7.82 17.32 -4.82
CA ASN A 59 -9.06 17.53 -5.56
C ASN A 59 -9.38 16.35 -6.49
N LEU A 60 -8.36 15.84 -7.20
CA LEU A 60 -8.48 14.69 -8.08
C LEU A 60 -8.93 13.44 -7.31
N VAL A 61 -8.26 13.13 -6.19
CA VAL A 61 -8.58 11.98 -5.34
C VAL A 61 -9.99 12.11 -4.75
N ALA A 62 -10.37 13.29 -4.26
CA ALA A 62 -11.70 13.54 -3.72
C ALA A 62 -12.79 13.37 -4.79
N ALA A 63 -12.58 13.93 -5.99
CA ALA A 63 -13.52 13.82 -7.10
C ALA A 63 -13.67 12.37 -7.58
N ALA A 64 -12.56 11.64 -7.72
CA ALA A 64 -12.57 10.22 -8.12
C ALA A 64 -13.29 9.34 -7.08
N ALA A 65 -13.08 9.60 -5.80
CA ALA A 65 -13.79 8.92 -4.72
C ALA A 65 -15.31 9.21 -4.79
N GLN A 66 -15.69 10.46 -5.04
CA GLN A 66 -17.10 10.84 -5.15
C GLN A 66 -17.78 10.23 -6.39
N ILE A 67 -17.12 10.19 -7.55
CA ILE A 67 -17.63 9.49 -8.74
C ILE A 67 -17.84 8.02 -8.42
N THR A 68 -16.84 7.37 -7.83
CA THR A 68 -16.90 5.95 -7.46
C THR A 68 -18.07 5.66 -6.52
N ALA A 69 -18.28 6.53 -5.51
CA ALA A 69 -19.39 6.41 -4.58
C ALA A 69 -20.75 6.66 -5.23
N ALA A 70 -20.84 7.61 -6.16
CA ALA A 70 -22.08 7.96 -6.86
C ALA A 70 -22.52 6.87 -7.85
N THR A 71 -21.58 6.16 -8.49
CA THR A 71 -21.89 5.13 -9.49
C THR A 71 -22.01 3.73 -8.90
N ARG A 72 -21.41 3.46 -7.75
CA ARG A 72 -21.47 2.15 -7.10
C ARG A 72 -22.81 1.94 -6.43
N GLN A 73 -23.40 0.75 -6.60
CA GLN A 73 -24.64 0.38 -5.92
C GLN A 73 -24.48 0.51 -4.39
N PRO A 74 -25.44 1.10 -3.66
CA PRO A 74 -25.30 1.38 -2.24
C PRO A 74 -24.94 0.16 -1.37
N VAL A 75 -25.56 -1.00 -1.65
CA VAL A 75 -25.27 -2.25 -0.94
C VAL A 75 -23.83 -2.72 -1.17
N MET A 76 -23.34 -2.62 -2.42
CA MET A 76 -21.95 -2.96 -2.73
C MET A 76 -20.97 -2.00 -2.07
N SER A 77 -21.29 -0.70 -2.01
CA SER A 77 -20.50 0.28 -1.27
C SER A 77 -20.41 -0.10 0.22
N ALA A 78 -21.52 -0.48 0.85
CA ALA A 78 -21.52 -0.90 2.25
C ALA A 78 -20.67 -2.16 2.47
N LEU A 79 -20.77 -3.17 1.60
CA LEU A 79 -20.03 -4.43 1.71
C LEU A 79 -18.51 -4.23 1.56
N VAL A 80 -18.07 -3.44 0.57
CA VAL A 80 -16.64 -3.14 0.38
C VAL A 80 -16.06 -2.44 1.62
N ASN A 81 -16.78 -1.47 2.18
CA ASN A 81 -16.35 -0.79 3.40
C ASN A 81 -16.38 -1.71 4.63
N ALA A 82 -17.38 -2.57 4.75
CA ALA A 82 -17.47 -3.54 5.85
C ALA A 82 -16.29 -4.54 5.84
N HIS A 83 -15.74 -4.85 4.67
CA HIS A 83 -14.63 -5.80 4.52
C HIS A 83 -13.24 -5.12 4.48
N ALA A 84 -13.15 -3.79 4.63
CA ALA A 84 -11.89 -3.05 4.52
C ALA A 84 -10.81 -3.49 5.54
N PHE A 85 -11.21 -4.09 6.67
CA PHE A 85 -10.29 -4.63 7.68
C PHE A 85 -9.39 -5.76 7.14
N GLN A 86 -9.80 -6.44 6.07
CA GLN A 86 -9.01 -7.51 5.45
C GLN A 86 -7.70 -6.97 4.86
N ILE A 87 -7.75 -5.77 4.27
CA ILE A 87 -6.58 -5.10 3.68
C ILE A 87 -5.56 -4.77 4.78
N SER A 88 -6.02 -4.13 5.86
CA SER A 88 -5.19 -3.79 7.02
C SER A 88 -4.51 -5.04 7.62
N SER A 89 -5.26 -6.12 7.76
CA SER A 89 -4.75 -7.40 8.26
C SER A 89 -3.66 -7.98 7.35
N CYS A 90 -3.85 -7.90 6.03
CA CYS A 90 -2.89 -8.40 5.05
C CYS A 90 -1.62 -7.54 4.98
N ILE A 91 -1.74 -6.20 5.04
CA ILE A 91 -0.58 -5.29 5.12
C ILE A 91 0.26 -5.63 6.35
N ARG A 92 -0.39 -5.88 7.49
CA ARG A 92 0.32 -6.29 8.71
C ARG A 92 1.09 -7.59 8.49
N VAL A 93 0.49 -8.62 7.90
CA VAL A 93 1.21 -9.87 7.59
C VAL A 93 2.40 -9.61 6.68
N ALA A 94 2.23 -8.84 5.60
CA ALA A 94 3.33 -8.50 4.69
C ALA A 94 4.47 -7.76 5.40
N SER A 95 4.14 -6.89 6.35
CA SER A 95 5.13 -6.15 7.16
C SER A 95 5.84 -7.03 8.19
N GLU A 96 5.13 -7.90 8.91
CA GLU A 96 5.74 -8.80 9.91
C GLU A 96 6.65 -9.86 9.26
N LEU A 97 6.30 -10.29 8.05
CA LEU A 97 7.08 -11.27 7.28
C LEU A 97 8.16 -10.65 6.39
N ASN A 98 8.38 -9.33 6.48
CA ASN A 98 9.37 -8.58 5.70
C ASN A 98 9.28 -8.84 4.18
N VAL A 99 8.04 -8.94 3.66
CA VAL A 99 7.84 -9.27 2.24
C VAL A 99 8.36 -8.16 1.33
N VAL A 100 8.24 -6.90 1.75
CA VAL A 100 8.72 -5.74 0.98
C VAL A 100 10.24 -5.80 0.81
N GLU A 101 10.96 -6.14 1.87
CA GLU A 101 12.42 -6.26 1.86
C GLU A 101 12.89 -7.42 0.98
N LEU A 102 12.21 -8.58 1.06
CA LEU A 102 12.47 -9.73 0.17
C LEU A 102 12.26 -9.37 -1.30
N LEU A 103 11.18 -8.65 -1.61
CA LEU A 103 10.86 -8.23 -2.97
C LEU A 103 11.79 -7.11 -3.47
N ARG A 104 12.33 -6.26 -2.58
CA ARG A 104 13.32 -5.24 -2.94
C ARG A 104 14.61 -5.89 -3.44
N GLU A 105 15.07 -6.95 -2.79
CA GLU A 105 16.27 -7.68 -3.20
C GLU A 105 16.09 -8.45 -4.51
N ALA A 106 14.88 -8.95 -4.77
CA ALA A 106 14.54 -9.60 -6.03
C ALA A 106 14.37 -8.63 -7.21
N GLY A 107 14.04 -7.37 -6.91
CA GLY A 107 13.85 -6.32 -7.90
C GLY A 107 12.60 -6.51 -8.78
N PRO A 108 12.60 -5.99 -10.02
CA PRO A 108 11.40 -5.88 -10.85
C PRO A 108 10.87 -7.22 -11.39
N LYS A 109 11.69 -8.29 -11.33
CA LYS A 109 11.26 -9.63 -11.72
C LYS A 109 10.30 -10.27 -10.72
N GLY A 110 10.31 -9.78 -9.48
CA GLY A 110 9.52 -10.33 -8.39
C GLY A 110 10.01 -11.69 -7.91
N LEU A 111 9.29 -12.27 -6.94
CA LEU A 111 9.52 -13.60 -6.39
C LEU A 111 8.25 -14.43 -6.41
N HIS A 112 8.43 -15.75 -6.51
CA HIS A 112 7.30 -16.67 -6.41
C HIS A 112 6.81 -16.76 -4.95
N ALA A 113 5.50 -16.94 -4.73
CA ALA A 113 4.90 -17.01 -3.39
C ALA A 113 5.53 -18.07 -2.47
N LYS A 114 6.03 -19.16 -3.07
CA LYS A 114 6.79 -20.22 -2.38
C LYS A 114 8.11 -19.72 -1.80
N GLU A 115 8.83 -18.89 -2.56
CA GLU A 115 10.10 -18.32 -2.15
C GLU A 115 9.88 -17.23 -1.10
N ILE A 116 8.82 -16.45 -1.23
CA ILE A 116 8.40 -15.46 -0.24
C ILE A 116 8.02 -16.13 1.09
N ALA A 117 7.35 -17.29 1.03
CA ALA A 117 6.93 -18.03 2.21
C ALA A 117 8.04 -18.85 2.88
N ALA A 118 9.12 -19.18 2.15
CA ALA A 118 10.17 -20.07 2.63
C ALA A 118 10.89 -19.58 3.90
N PRO A 119 11.32 -18.29 4.01
CA PRO A 119 11.99 -17.78 5.21
C PRO A 119 11.10 -17.77 6.46
N SER A 120 9.78 -17.64 6.28
CA SER A 120 8.81 -17.55 7.37
C SER A 120 8.14 -18.88 7.71
N HIS A 121 8.43 -19.94 6.96
CA HIS A 121 7.71 -21.22 7.00
C HIS A 121 6.18 -21.06 6.90
N ALA A 122 5.72 -20.00 6.25
CA ALA A 122 4.30 -19.76 6.02
C ALA A 122 3.76 -20.72 4.94
N ASP A 123 2.45 -20.94 4.93
CA ASP A 123 1.81 -21.69 3.84
C ASP A 123 1.89 -20.88 2.53
N PRO A 124 2.52 -21.40 1.46
CA PRO A 124 2.64 -20.69 0.18
C PRO A 124 1.29 -20.34 -0.44
N GLY A 125 0.27 -21.18 -0.25
CA GLY A 125 -1.07 -20.92 -0.77
C GLY A 125 -1.74 -19.74 -0.08
N LEU A 126 -1.62 -19.66 1.24
CA LEU A 126 -2.07 -18.51 2.03
C LEU A 126 -1.31 -17.24 1.67
N MET A 127 0.01 -17.32 1.50
CA MET A 127 0.84 -16.18 1.08
C MET A 127 0.38 -15.64 -0.27
N ALA A 128 0.20 -16.51 -1.27
CA ALA A 128 -0.30 -16.11 -2.59
C ALA A 128 -1.68 -15.44 -2.50
N ARG A 129 -2.59 -15.95 -1.65
CA ARG A 129 -3.93 -15.34 -1.44
C ARG A 129 -3.84 -13.95 -0.82
N ILE A 130 -2.98 -13.76 0.17
CA ILE A 130 -2.75 -12.48 0.83
C ILE A 130 -2.18 -11.47 -0.16
N LEU A 131 -1.12 -11.85 -0.89
CA LEU A 131 -0.46 -10.97 -1.85
C LEU A 131 -1.37 -10.63 -3.03
N ARG A 132 -2.21 -11.56 -3.49
CA ARG A 132 -3.19 -11.30 -4.55
C ARG A 132 -4.29 -10.33 -4.12
N LEU A 133 -4.74 -10.41 -2.86
CA LEU A 133 -5.64 -9.38 -2.32
C LEU A 133 -4.96 -8.01 -2.34
N LEU A 134 -3.73 -7.92 -1.84
CA LEU A 134 -2.99 -6.65 -1.82
C LEU A 134 -2.65 -6.13 -3.23
N ALA A 135 -2.40 -7.01 -4.19
CA ALA A 135 -2.20 -6.66 -5.59
C ALA A 135 -3.47 -6.09 -6.23
N SER A 136 -4.64 -6.64 -5.88
CA SER A 136 -5.94 -6.12 -6.32
C SER A 136 -6.25 -4.72 -5.76
N HIS A 137 -5.58 -4.33 -4.67
CA HIS A 137 -5.63 -3.00 -4.06
C HIS A 137 -4.44 -2.11 -4.46
N HIS A 138 -3.68 -2.49 -5.49
CA HIS A 138 -2.52 -1.74 -6.00
C HIS A 138 -1.39 -1.53 -4.97
N ILE A 139 -1.33 -2.32 -3.91
CA ILE A 139 -0.26 -2.24 -2.91
C ILE A 139 0.96 -3.00 -3.43
N PHE A 140 0.76 -4.19 -3.99
CA PHE A 140 1.78 -4.98 -4.68
C PHE A 140 1.42 -5.18 -6.16
N ARG A 141 2.32 -5.78 -6.93
CA ARG A 141 2.10 -6.12 -8.35
C ARG A 141 2.25 -7.63 -8.56
N GLU A 142 1.28 -8.28 -9.20
CA GLU A 142 1.42 -9.67 -9.66
C GLU A 142 1.93 -9.63 -11.11
N VAL A 143 3.18 -10.07 -11.33
CA VAL A 143 3.85 -10.03 -12.65
C VAL A 143 3.44 -11.23 -13.50
N SER A 144 3.33 -12.40 -12.87
CA SER A 144 2.85 -13.65 -13.44
C SER A 144 2.15 -14.47 -12.34
N PRO A 145 1.43 -15.56 -12.66
CA PRO A 145 0.73 -16.35 -11.64
C PRO A 145 1.65 -16.71 -10.47
N ASP A 146 1.26 -16.31 -9.26
CA ASP A 146 1.99 -16.51 -8.01
C ASP A 146 3.38 -15.85 -7.94
N VAL A 147 3.72 -14.92 -8.84
CA VAL A 147 4.95 -14.11 -8.80
C VAL A 147 4.61 -12.65 -8.53
N PHE A 148 5.14 -12.12 -7.44
CA PHE A 148 4.82 -10.78 -6.95
C PHE A 148 6.05 -9.88 -6.94
N ALA A 149 5.85 -8.60 -7.23
CA ALA A 149 6.87 -7.57 -7.20
C ALA A 149 6.40 -6.36 -6.38
N ASN A 150 7.36 -5.56 -5.92
CA ASN A 150 7.05 -4.30 -5.25
C ASN A 150 6.49 -3.28 -6.22
N ASN A 151 5.51 -2.54 -5.73
CA ASN A 151 4.90 -1.37 -6.35
C ASN A 151 5.40 -0.09 -5.67
N ARG A 152 4.99 1.07 -6.15
CA ARG A 152 5.26 2.35 -5.48
C ARG A 152 4.75 2.37 -4.04
N ILE A 153 3.53 1.86 -3.82
CA ILE A 153 2.88 1.86 -2.50
C ILE A 153 3.53 0.85 -1.54
N SER A 154 3.86 -0.37 -1.98
CA SER A 154 4.53 -1.32 -1.09
C SER A 154 5.94 -0.86 -0.74
N SER A 155 6.65 -0.22 -1.67
CA SER A 155 8.01 0.28 -1.44
C SER A 155 8.08 1.35 -0.35
N SER A 156 7.02 2.13 -0.14
CA SER A 156 6.97 3.10 0.97
C SER A 156 6.86 2.44 2.35
N LEU A 157 6.58 1.14 2.42
CA LEU A 157 6.49 0.37 3.67
C LEU A 157 7.81 -0.32 4.03
N ASP A 158 8.87 -0.11 3.25
CA ASP A 158 10.19 -0.67 3.46
C ASP A 158 10.81 -0.16 4.77
N LYS A 159 11.30 -1.08 5.61
CA LYS A 159 11.95 -0.76 6.88
C LYS A 159 13.47 -0.58 6.75
N GLY A 160 14.03 -0.73 5.56
CA GLY A 160 15.47 -0.60 5.32
C GLY A 160 16.31 -1.76 5.89
N LYS A 161 15.66 -2.87 6.28
CA LYS A 161 16.34 -4.04 6.85
C LYS A 161 16.79 -5.00 5.74
N PRO A 162 17.87 -5.77 5.95
CA PRO A 162 18.19 -6.91 5.07
C PRO A 162 17.09 -7.97 5.16
N SER A 163 16.90 -8.75 4.09
CA SER A 163 15.85 -9.79 4.02
C SER A 163 16.08 -10.98 4.96
N ASN A 164 17.23 -11.07 5.63
CA ASN A 164 17.51 -12.15 6.55
C ASN A 164 16.61 -12.04 7.79
N TRP A 165 15.76 -13.03 7.99
CA TRP A 165 14.93 -13.13 9.20
C TRP A 165 15.80 -13.31 10.47
N GLU A 166 17.03 -13.82 10.32
CA GLU A 166 17.97 -14.11 11.41
C GLU A 166 18.37 -12.87 12.22
N ASP A 167 18.57 -11.72 11.58
CA ASP A 167 19.01 -10.49 12.27
C ASP A 167 17.88 -9.81 13.06
N THR A 168 16.62 -10.19 12.81
CA THR A 168 15.50 -9.70 13.63
C THR A 168 15.47 -10.33 15.03
N THR A 169 16.20 -11.42 15.26
CA THR A 169 16.29 -12.10 16.56
C THR A 169 17.13 -11.36 17.61
N GLY A 170 17.76 -10.23 17.25
CA GLY A 170 18.43 -9.33 18.19
C GLY A 170 17.54 -8.80 19.33
N ASN A 171 16.22 -9.00 19.29
CA ASN A 171 15.38 -8.77 20.47
C ASN A 171 14.08 -9.61 20.60
N VAL A 172 13.90 -10.69 19.82
CA VAL A 172 12.70 -11.57 19.96
C VAL A 172 13.01 -12.89 20.69
N GLY A 173 14.28 -13.27 20.82
CA GLY A 173 14.70 -14.45 21.58
C GLY A 173 14.41 -14.39 23.09
N ALA A 174 14.10 -13.20 23.63
CA ALA A 174 13.73 -13.00 25.02
C ALA A 174 12.22 -13.15 25.30
N VAL A 175 11.36 -12.98 24.27
CA VAL A 175 9.90 -12.98 24.47
C VAL A 175 9.33 -14.40 24.59
N CYS A 176 9.91 -15.38 23.90
CA CYS A 176 9.39 -16.75 23.91
C CYS A 176 10.05 -17.68 24.95
N LYS A 177 11.10 -17.24 25.66
CA LYS A 177 11.85 -18.10 26.60
C LYS A 177 11.51 -17.96 28.08
N ASN A 178 10.64 -17.02 28.48
CA ASN A 178 10.22 -16.90 29.88
C ASN A 178 8.70 -16.62 30.01
N PRO A 179 7.88 -17.63 30.36
CA PRO A 179 6.42 -17.46 30.49
C PRO A 179 5.99 -16.60 31.70
N HIS A 180 6.92 -16.10 32.52
CA HIS A 180 6.62 -15.31 33.73
C HIS A 180 7.02 -13.83 33.67
N HIS A 181 7.61 -13.33 32.57
CA HIS A 181 8.02 -11.91 32.44
C HIS A 181 7.14 -11.07 31.49
N ALA A 182 6.04 -11.63 30.97
CA ALA A 182 5.17 -11.01 29.97
C ALA A 182 4.15 -9.98 30.54
N LEU A 183 4.55 -9.14 31.51
CA LEU A 183 3.66 -8.14 32.13
C LEU A 183 4.09 -6.68 31.94
N HIS A 184 5.01 -6.37 31.03
CA HIS A 184 5.20 -5.00 30.58
C HIS A 184 4.64 -4.80 29.16
N PRO A 185 3.63 -3.93 28.98
CA PRO A 185 3.01 -3.70 27.69
C PRO A 185 3.95 -2.88 26.79
N SER A 186 4.25 -3.39 25.61
CA SER A 186 4.74 -2.59 24.49
C SER A 186 3.66 -1.57 24.06
N PRO A 187 4.04 -0.38 23.55
CA PRO A 187 3.13 0.77 23.44
C PRO A 187 2.04 0.65 22.35
N PHE A 188 1.88 -0.52 21.71
CA PHE A 188 0.91 -0.74 20.63
C PHE A 188 -0.09 -1.88 20.87
N ARG A 189 -0.33 -2.27 22.14
CA ARG A 189 -1.56 -3.01 22.48
C ARG A 189 -2.68 -2.00 22.75
N THR A 190 -3.47 -1.74 21.71
CA THR A 190 -4.72 -0.98 21.81
C THR A 190 -5.60 -1.61 22.89
N ARG A 191 -5.88 -0.81 23.91
CA ARG A 191 -6.81 -1.11 25.00
C ARG A 191 -8.22 -1.09 24.41
N PHE A 192 -8.65 -2.22 23.83
CA PHE A 192 -10.06 -2.44 23.54
C PHE A 192 -10.75 -2.73 24.88
N LEU A 193 -11.17 -1.67 25.58
CA LEU A 193 -12.01 -1.77 26.78
C LEU A 193 -13.35 -1.09 26.52
N LEU A 194 -14.35 -1.96 26.35
CA LEU A 194 -15.76 -1.83 26.70
C LEU A 194 -16.32 -0.42 26.92
N TRP A 195 -17.17 0.01 25.99
CA TRP A 195 -18.23 0.98 26.25
C TRP A 195 -19.36 0.27 27.02
N LYS A 196 -19.54 0.63 28.28
CA LYS A 196 -20.84 0.63 28.96
C LYS A 196 -21.20 2.09 29.21
#